data_AF-A0A6P1E7D1-F1
#
_entry.id   AF-A0A6P1E7D1-F1
#
_cell.length_a   1.000
_cell.length_b   1.000
_cell.length_c   1.000
_cell.angle_alpha   90.00
_cell.angle_beta   90.00
_cell.angle_gamma   90.00
#
_symmetry.space_group_name_H-M   'P 1'
#
loop_
_entity.id
_entity.type
_entity.pdbx_description
1 polymer ?
#
loop_
_entity_poly.entity_id
_entity_poly.type
_entity_poly.pdbx_seq_one_letter_code
_entity_poly.pdbx_strand_id
1 'polypeptide(L)' 'MRIEQLRFKNLNAPIGDWTLDLSHPAFTADGIFAITGPTGAGSARGAPRRIL' A
#
# COMPACT_ATOMS: atom_id res chain seq x y z
N MET A 1 17.75 -3.42 -9.09
CA MET A 1 16.63 -4.22 -8.53
C MET A 1 15.60 -3.23 -8.01
N ARG A 2 14.34 -3.33 -8.45
CA ARG A 2 13.25 -2.39 -8.11
C ARG A 2 11.99 -3.18 -7.76
N ILE A 3 11.27 -2.75 -6.72
CA ILE A 3 9.97 -3.32 -6.35
C ILE A 3 8.90 -2.50 -7.08
N GLU A 4 8.14 -3.15 -7.96
CA GLU A 4 7.08 -2.49 -8.75
C GLU A 4 5.70 -2.65 -8.10
N GLN A 5 5.48 -3.69 -7.29
CA GLN A 5 4.17 -3.96 -6.71
C GLN A 5 4.28 -4.63 -5.34
N LEU A 6 3.39 -4.22 -4.42
CA LEU A 6 3.22 -4.84 -3.11
C LEU A 6 1.81 -5.43 -3.02
N ARG A 7 1.69 -6.70 -2.59
CA ARG A 7 0.41 -7.36 -2.33
C ARG A 7 0.37 -7.88 -0.89
N PHE A 8 -0.68 -7.52 -0.18
CA PHE A 8 -0.95 -8.00 1.18
C PHE A 8 -2.23 -8.85 1.15
N LYS A 9 -2.19 -10.01 1.80
CA LYS A 9 -3.36 -10.89 1.92
C LYS A 9 -3.32 -11.57 3.28
N ASN A 10 -4.42 -11.51 4.01
CA ASN A 10 -4.59 -12.21 5.30
C ASN A 10 -3.49 -11.87 6.34
N LEU A 11 -3.01 -10.63 6.34
CA LEU A 11 -2.12 -10.13 7.40
C LEU A 11 -2.93 -9.64 8.60
N ASN A 12 -2.28 -9.56 9.75
CA ASN A 12 -2.88 -9.25 11.04
C ASN A 12 -3.57 -7.87 11.15
N ALA A 13 -3.45 -7.02 10.13
CA ALA A 13 -3.93 -5.64 10.16
C ALA A 13 -4.79 -5.22 8.94
N PRO A 14 -4.41 -5.49 7.67
CA PRO A 14 -5.33 -5.30 6.54
C PRO A 14 -6.29 -6.48 6.40
N ILE A 15 -7.60 -6.20 6.44
CA ILE A 15 -8.64 -7.19 6.14
C ILE A 15 -8.76 -7.32 4.60
N GLY A 16 -8.59 -8.53 4.09
CA GLY A 16 -8.78 -8.86 2.68
C GLY A 16 -7.51 -8.76 1.82
N ASP A 17 -7.72 -8.65 0.51
CA ASP A 17 -6.65 -8.57 -0.50
C ASP A 17 -6.34 -7.10 -0.81
N TRP A 18 -5.09 -6.70 -0.56
CA TRP A 18 -4.57 -5.36 -0.82
C TRP A 18 -3.46 -5.38 -1.86
N THR A 19 -3.42 -4.38 -2.72
CA THR A 19 -2.41 -4.25 -3.77
C THR A 19 -2.06 -2.79 -3.99
N LEU A 20 -0.77 -2.50 -4.03
CA LEU A 20 -0.18 -1.18 -4.25
C LEU A 20 0.79 -1.26 -5.44
N ASP A 21 0.62 -0.38 -6.42
CA ASP A 21 1.43 -0.30 -7.64
C ASP A 21 2.46 0.84 -7.51
N LEU A 22 3.72 0.47 -7.27
CA LEU A 22 4.83 1.41 -7.12
C LEU A 22 5.38 1.90 -8.47
N SER A 23 4.83 1.42 -9.59
CA SER A 23 5.15 1.95 -10.91
C SER A 23 4.39 3.26 -11.21
N HIS A 24 3.34 3.56 -10.44
CA HIS A 24 2.54 4.76 -10.62
C HIS A 24 3.39 6.03 -10.45
N PRO A 25 3.21 7.07 -11.31
CA PRO A 25 4.02 8.30 -11.28
C PRO A 25 4.12 8.99 -9.91
N ALA A 26 3.07 8.86 -9.10
CA ALA A 26 3.03 9.40 -7.74
C ALA A 26 4.10 8.82 -6.80
N PHE A 27 4.62 7.61 -7.06
CA PHE A 27 5.67 6.98 -6.26
C PHE A 27 7.06 7.07 -6.91
N THR A 28 7.12 7.48 -8.18
CA THR A 28 8.38 7.54 -8.96
C THR A 28 8.94 8.95 -9.10
N ALA A 29 8.10 9.99 -8.92
CA ALA A 29 8.52 11.38 -9.07
C ALA A 29 9.60 11.80 -8.04
N ASP A 30 9.37 11.53 -6.75
CA ASP A 30 10.30 11.93 -5.67
C ASP A 30 11.12 10.75 -5.11
N GLY A 31 10.74 9.51 -5.45
CA GLY A 31 11.41 8.28 -4.98
C GLY A 31 11.28 7.99 -3.48
N ILE A 32 10.66 8.89 -2.71
CA ILE A 32 10.42 8.77 -1.27
C ILE A 32 8.96 9.08 -0.99
N PHE A 33 8.29 8.18 -0.29
CA PHE A 33 6.92 8.34 0.17
C PHE A 33 6.75 7.74 1.56
N ALA A 34 5.70 8.14 2.26
CA ALA A 34 5.36 7.60 3.58
C ALA A 34 3.94 7.02 3.57
N ILE A 35 3.80 5.81 4.09
CA ILE A 35 2.49 5.21 4.39
C ILE A 35 2.20 5.49 5.87
N THR A 36 1.14 6.25 6.15
CA THR A 36 0.76 6.67 7.51
C THR A 36 -0.60 6.10 7.90
N GLY A 37 -0.89 6.05 9.20
CA GLY A 37 -2.17 5.58 9.72
C GLY A 37 -2.18 5.49 11.25
N PRO A 38 -3.36 5.37 11.89
CA PRO A 38 -3.46 5.17 13.33
C PRO A 38 -2.75 3.88 13.78
N THR A 39 -2.23 3.86 15.00
CA THR A 39 -1.63 2.65 15.59
C THR A 39 -2.66 1.51 15.61
N GLY A 40 -2.30 0.35 15.07
CA GLY A 40 -3.22 -0.79 14.94
C GLY A 40 -4.24 -0.69 13.78
N ALA A 41 -4.18 0.35 12.95
CA ALA A 41 -5.03 0.49 11.77
C ALA A 41 -4.53 -0.31 10.55
N GLY A 42 -3.28 -0.78 10.59
CA GLY A 42 -2.64 -1.44 9.45
C GLY A 42 -2.66 -0.60 8.18
N SER A 43 -2.57 0.74 8.26
CA SER A 43 -2.69 1.69 7.13
C SER A 43 -3.80 1.43 6.09
N ALA A 44 -4.83 0.65 6.43
CA ALA A 44 -5.81 0.17 5.47
C ALA A 44 -7.12 -0.24 6.14
N ARG A 45 -7.59 0.50 7.14
CA ARG A 45 -8.95 0.27 7.65
C ARG A 45 -9.95 0.98 6.73
N GLY A 46 -10.28 0.32 5.61
CA GLY A 46 -11.47 0.60 4.80
C GLY A 46 -11.26 1.34 3.49
N ALA A 47 -10.64 0.69 2.49
CA ALA A 47 -11.00 0.87 1.07
C ALA A 47 -10.44 -0.32 0.26
N PRO A 48 -11.29 -1.16 -0.38
CA PRO A 48 -10.78 -2.17 -1.29
C PRO A 48 -10.60 -1.61 -2.72
N ARG A 49 -9.58 -2.17 -3.40
CA ARG A 49 -9.28 -2.16 -4.85
C ARG A 49 -8.52 -0.93 -5.39
N ARG A 50 -7.19 -1.06 -5.30
CA ARG A 50 -6.16 -0.28 -6.00
C ARG A 50 -5.99 1.15 -5.48
N ILE A 51 -5.03 1.31 -4.57
CA ILE A 51 -4.38 2.60 -4.39
C ILE A 51 -3.34 2.66 -5.50
N LEU A 52 -3.64 3.55 -6.45
CA LEU A 52 -2.90 3.94 -7.66
C LEU A 52 -1.78 3.01 -8.10
#